data_AF-A0A3S1DB22-F1
#
_entry.id   AF-A0A3S1DB22-F1
#
_cell.length_a   1.000
_cell.length_b   1.000
_cell.length_c   1.000
_cell.angle_alpha   90.00
_cell.angle_beta   90.00
_cell.angle_gamma   90.00
#
_symmetry.space_group_name_H-M   'P 1'
#
loop_
_entity.id
_entity.type
_entity.pdbx_description
1 polymer ?
#
loop_
_entity_poly.entity_id
_entity_poly.type
_entity_poly.pdbx_seq_one_letter_code
_entity_poly.pdbx_strand_id
1 'polypeptide(L)'
;MNVEQTIIDNYRCSKCGNTDCHVREVAMSGTGLSKIFDIEHNHFLFVSCTHCGIVEVYDPDVLRGHKSGTLGTIMDILFGG
;
A
#
# COMPACT_ATOMS: atom_id res chain seq x y z
N MET A 1 -7.15 13.35 -0.02
CA MET A 1 -7.68 12.02 -0.36
C MET A 1 -6.97 11.02 0.53
N ASN A 2 -7.70 10.10 1.16
CA ASN A 2 -7.11 9.07 2.02
C ASN A 2 -6.73 7.86 1.14
N VAL A 3 -5.43 7.61 0.97
CA VAL A 3 -4.89 6.51 0.12
C VAL A 3 -5.36 5.14 0.66
N GLU A 4 -5.49 5.01 1.98
CA GLU A 4 -5.94 3.78 2.62
C GLU A 4 -7.35 3.39 2.17
N GLN A 5 -8.25 4.38 2.08
CA GLN A 5 -9.64 4.13 1.67
C GLN A 5 -9.71 3.66 0.21
N THR A 6 -8.94 4.26 -0.68
CA THR A 6 -8.88 3.85 -2.09
C THR A 6 -8.40 2.41 -2.24
N ILE A 7 -7.42 1.99 -1.43
CA ILE A 7 -6.94 0.61 -1.41
C ILE A 7 -8.06 -0.32 -0.94
N ILE A 8 -8.73 -0.02 0.17
CA ILE A 8 -9.83 -0.85 0.71
C ILE A 8 -10.94 -1.02 -0.33
N ASP A 9 -11.36 0.06 -0.99
CA ASP A 9 -12.48 0.05 -1.93
C ASP A 9 -12.18 -0.76 -3.22
N ASN A 10 -10.90 -0.93 -3.58
CA ASN A 10 -10.47 -1.60 -4.81
C ASN A 10 -9.62 -2.86 -4.55
N TYR A 11 -9.56 -3.32 -3.30
CA TYR A 11 -8.70 -4.43 -2.95
C TYR A 11 -9.24 -5.75 -3.50
N ARG A 12 -8.34 -6.53 -4.11
CA ARG A 12 -8.58 -7.92 -4.43
C ARG A 12 -7.34 -8.73 -4.14
N CYS A 13 -7.45 -9.76 -3.32
CA CYS A 13 -6.31 -10.58 -2.96
C CYS A 13 -5.74 -11.32 -4.17
N SER A 14 -4.47 -11.09 -4.51
CA SER A 14 -3.72 -11.77 -5.56
C SER A 14 -3.69 -13.30 -5.40
N LYS A 15 -3.79 -13.80 -4.17
CA LYS A 15 -3.67 -15.22 -3.85
C LYS A 15 -4.99 -15.99 -3.79
N CYS A 16 -6.06 -15.37 -3.30
CA CYS A 16 -7.34 -16.07 -3.04
C CYS A 16 -8.58 -15.34 -3.58
N GLY A 17 -8.43 -14.17 -4.18
CA GLY A 17 -9.54 -13.39 -4.74
C GLY A 17 -10.46 -12.71 -3.71
N ASN A 18 -10.20 -12.84 -2.41
CA ASN A 18 -10.96 -12.16 -1.37
C ASN A 18 -10.85 -10.63 -1.50
N THR A 19 -11.95 -9.92 -1.25
CA THR A 19 -12.03 -8.45 -1.38
C THR A 19 -11.87 -7.72 -0.05
N ASP A 20 -11.82 -8.43 1.07
CA ASP A 20 -11.56 -7.82 2.38
C ASP A 20 -10.06 -7.80 2.71
N CYS A 21 -9.58 -6.64 3.16
CA CYS A 21 -8.22 -6.42 3.64
C CYS A 21 -8.17 -5.54 4.90
N HIS A 22 -7.02 -5.55 5.55
CA HIS A 22 -6.63 -4.61 6.59
C HIS A 22 -5.44 -3.79 6.10
N VAL A 23 -5.58 -2.46 6.10
CA VAL A 23 -4.52 -1.53 5.70
C VAL A 23 -3.92 -0.88 6.94
N ARG A 24 -2.59 -0.78 7.01
CA ARG A 24 -1.87 -0.09 8.08
C ARG A 24 -0.67 0.65 7.53
N GLU A 25 -0.58 1.95 7.78
CA GLU A 25 0.63 2.73 7.54
C GLU A 25 1.64 2.51 8.66
N VAL A 26 2.89 2.19 8.30
CA VAL A 26 3.99 1.97 9.23
C VAL A 26 5.14 2.88 8.82
N ALA A 27 5.61 3.70 9.76
CA ALA A 27 6.85 4.45 9.61
C ALA A 27 8.01 3.56 10.07
N MET A 28 8.91 3.22 9.14
CA MET A 28 10.11 2.46 9.48
C MET A 28 11.25 3.45 9.74
N SER A 29 11.72 3.53 10.98
CA SER A 29 12.88 4.36 11.33
C SER A 29 14.17 3.60 10.97
N GLY A 30 14.98 4.16 10.07
CA GLY A 30 16.31 3.61 9.77
C GLY A 30 17.22 3.60 11.01
N THR A 31 17.90 2.49 11.27
CA THR A 31 18.87 2.39 12.37
C THR A 31 20.17 3.11 12.00
N GLY A 32 20.51 4.23 12.66
CA GLY A 32 21.80 4.90 12.49
C GLY A 32 21.76 6.43 12.57
N LEU A 33 22.77 7.07 11.97
CA LEU A 33 22.95 8.53 11.84
C LEU A 33 21.80 9.23 11.09
N SER A 34 20.88 8.48 10.48
CA SER A 34 19.65 8.95 9.82
C SER A 34 18.67 9.71 10.74
N LYS A 35 18.88 9.68 12.07
CA LYS A 35 18.13 10.50 13.05
C LYS A 35 18.52 11.98 13.11
N ILE A 36 19.68 12.37 12.57
CA ILE A 36 20.22 13.74 12.72
C ILE A 36 19.75 14.67 11.58
N PHE A 37 19.40 14.09 10.44
CA PHE A 37 18.75 14.80 9.33
C PHE A 37 17.35 14.22 9.14
N ASP A 38 16.37 14.91 9.71
CA ASP A 38 14.95 14.53 9.86
C ASP A 38 14.18 14.51 8.52
N ILE A 39 14.71 13.82 7.50
CA ILE A 39 14.24 13.89 6.09
C ILE A 39 13.87 12.53 5.48
N GLU A 40 14.11 11.40 6.15
CA GLU A 40 13.63 10.10 5.63
C GLU A 40 12.29 9.69 6.25
N HIS A 41 11.21 10.22 5.68
CA HIS A 41 9.84 9.76 5.91
C HIS A 41 9.62 8.44 5.14
N ASN A 42 10.26 7.35 5.57
CA ASN A 42 10.03 6.02 4.98
C ASN A 42 8.72 5.42 5.54
N HIS A 43 7.59 5.90 5.01
CA HIS A 43 6.27 5.35 5.28
C HIS A 43 5.96 4.24 4.29
N PHE A 44 5.42 3.13 4.80
CA PHE A 44 4.95 2.03 3.96
C PHE A 44 3.55 1.63 4.38
N LEU A 45 2.72 1.29 3.40
CA LEU A 45 1.38 0.77 3.60
C LEU A 45 1.41 -0.75 3.54
N PHE A 46 1.02 -1.39 4.63
CA PHE A 46 0.86 -2.83 4.73
C PHE A 46 -0.60 -3.18 4.50
N VAL A 47 -0.88 -3.99 3.49
CA VAL A 47 -2.22 -4.44 3.12
C VAL A 47 -2.29 -5.94 3.33
N SER A 48 -3.10 -6.36 4.29
CA SER A 48 -3.20 -7.77 4.72
C SER A 48 -4.54 -8.35 4.31
N CYS A 49 -4.55 -9.48 3.60
CA CYS A 49 -5.78 -10.20 3.32
C CYS A 49 -6.37 -10.79 4.60
N THR A 50 -7.64 -10.49 4.89
CA THR A 50 -8.32 -11.04 6.09
C THR A 50 -8.67 -12.53 5.95
N HIS A 51 -8.62 -13.08 4.74
CA HIS A 51 -8.95 -14.48 4.47
C HIS A 51 -7.71 -15.40 4.48
N CYS A 52 -6.72 -15.14 3.63
CA CYS A 52 -5.57 -16.03 3.46
C CYS A 52 -4.27 -15.56 4.12
N GLY A 53 -4.27 -14.36 4.71
CA GLY A 53 -3.14 -13.80 5.46
C GLY A 53 -1.95 -13.35 4.63
N ILE A 54 -2.04 -13.30 3.29
CA ILE A 54 -1.00 -12.65 2.48
C ILE A 54 -0.91 -11.16 2.83
N VAL A 55 0.31 -10.65 2.89
CA VAL A 55 0.61 -9.25 3.21
C VAL A 55 1.39 -8.65 2.05
N GLU A 56 0.87 -7.56 1.52
CA GLU A 56 1.49 -6.77 0.46
C GLU A 56 1.94 -5.43 1.04
N VAL A 57 3.09 -4.92 0.56
CA VAL A 57 3.68 -3.67 1.06
C VAL A 57 3.76 -2.68 -0.10
N TYR A 58 3.23 -1.49 0.11
CA TYR A 58 3.14 -0.43 -0.89
C TYR A 58 3.82 0.86 -0.41
N ASP A 59 4.44 1.56 -1.34
CA ASP A 59 4.99 2.89 -1.11
C ASP A 59 3.88 3.95 -1.34
N PRO A 60 3.45 4.68 -0.30
CA PRO A 60 2.38 5.67 -0.41
C PRO A 60 2.75 6.85 -1.31
N ASP A 61 4.03 7.20 -1.45
CA ASP A 61 4.46 8.33 -2.27
C ASP A 61 4.41 8.01 -3.76
N VAL A 62 4.71 6.76 -4.14
CA VAL A 62 4.42 6.25 -5.49
C VAL A 62 2.92 6.33 -5.76
N LEU A 63 2.09 5.90 -4.82
CA LEU A 63 0.63 5.94 -4.98
C LEU A 63 0.09 7.38 -5.08
N ARG A 64 0.65 8.33 -4.31
CA ARG A 64 0.25 9.75 -4.32
C ARG A 64 0.73 10.50 -5.58
N GLY A 65 1.90 10.14 -6.12
CA GLY A 65 2.51 10.78 -7.30
C GLY A 65 1.82 10.46 -8.63
N HIS A 66 1.08 9.35 -8.69
CA HIS A 66 0.30 8.98 -9.86
C HIS A 66 -1.13 9.51 -9.74
N LYS A 67 -1.45 10.58 -10.49
CA LYS A 67 -2.81 11.13 -10.63
C LYS A 67 -3.84 10.00 -10.70
N SER A 68 -4.87 10.14 -9.87
CA SER A 68 -6.00 9.24 -9.53
C SER A 68 -6.64 8.35 -10.62
N GLY A 69 -6.24 8.45 -11.89
CA GLY A 69 -6.64 7.55 -12.98
C GLY A 69 -5.67 6.41 -13.30
N THR A 70 -4.41 6.45 -12.82
CA THR A 70 -3.40 5.42 -13.17
C THR A 70 -3.33 4.28 -12.15
N LEU A 71 -3.76 4.51 -10.90
CA LEU A 71 -3.81 3.46 -9.87
C LEU A 71 -4.84 2.38 -10.21
N GLY A 72 -5.98 2.75 -10.79
CA GLY A 72 -6.93 1.77 -11.34
C GLY A 72 -6.29 0.92 -12.43
N THR A 73 -5.52 1.52 -13.33
CA THR A 73 -4.82 0.80 -14.41
C THR A 73 -3.72 -0.13 -13.90
N ILE A 74 -2.94 0.26 -12.89
CA ILE A 74 -1.89 -0.60 -12.33
C ILE A 74 -2.50 -1.74 -11.50
N MET A 75 -3.58 -1.48 -10.74
CA MET A 75 -4.31 -2.54 -10.05
C MET A 75 -5.00 -3.49 -11.05
N ASP A 76 -5.58 -3.00 -12.15
CA ASP A 76 -6.16 -3.86 -13.19
C ASP A 76 -5.10 -4.73 -13.90
N ILE A 77 -3.86 -4.25 -14.05
CA ILE A 77 -2.78 -5.04 -14.66
C ILE A 77 -2.23 -6.11 -13.71
N LEU A 78 -2.27 -5.87 -12.40
CA LEU A 78 -1.79 -6.81 -11.38
C LEU A 78 -2.87 -7.78 -10.87
N PHE A 79 -4.14 -7.40 -10.95
CA PHE A 79 -5.29 -8.16 -10.42
C PHE A 79 -6.36 -8.51 -11.48
N GLY A 80 -6.19 -8.09 -12.73
CA GLY A 80 -7.04 -8.40 -13.88
C GLY A 80 -6.56 -9.64 -14.63
N GLY A 81 -6.88 -10.80 -14.06
CA GLY A 81 -6.79 -12.13 -14.63
C GLY A 81 -7.67 -13.09 -13.84
#